data_AF-A0A7Z2GM08-F1
#
_entry.id   AF-A0A7Z2GM08-F1
#
_cell.length_a   1.000
_cell.length_b   1.000
_cell.length_c   1.000
_cell.angle_alpha   90.00
_cell.angle_beta   90.00
_cell.angle_gamma   90.00
#
_symmetry.space_group_name_H-M   'P 1'
#
loop_
_entity.id
_entity.type
_entity.pdbx_description
1 polymer ?
#
loop_
_entity_poly.entity_id
_entity_poly.type
_entity_poly.pdbx_seq_one_letter_code
_entity_poly.pdbx_strand_id
1 'polypeptide(L)'
;MVEEDVLVHLQSLLRDGGATSSVASCRVSTPLQHPWGRAYRLVEWTTPLDDGARRQVVPAESTALEIARLVAQHVPGRRILLNGEPVVERPRGRRRRSRSAASAHAAR
;
A
#
# COMPACT_ATOMS: atom_id res chain seq x y z
N MET A 1 -20.74 2.15 -2.93
CA MET A 1 -20.48 2.26 -4.38
C MET A 1 -19.08 2.79 -4.67
N VAL A 2 -18.60 3.91 -4.09
CA VAL A 2 -17.23 4.41 -4.34
C VAL A 2 -16.12 3.41 -3.97
N GLU A 3 -16.24 2.68 -2.86
CA GLU A 3 -15.23 1.71 -2.42
C GLU A 3 -15.03 0.56 -3.43
N GLU A 4 -16.12 0.04 -4.01
CA GLU A 4 -16.07 -1.06 -4.95
C GLU A 4 -15.45 -0.63 -6.29
N ASP A 5 -15.82 0.55 -6.78
CA ASP A 5 -15.22 1.14 -7.97
C ASP A 5 -13.70 1.37 -7.79
N VAL A 6 -13.28 1.81 -6.61
CA VAL A 6 -11.86 1.98 -6.26
C VAL A 6 -11.14 0.63 -6.32
N LEU A 7 -11.72 -0.43 -5.75
CA LEU A 7 -11.13 -1.76 -5.77
C LEU A 7 -10.98 -2.30 -7.19
N VAL A 8 -11.99 -2.11 -8.05
CA VAL A 8 -11.94 -2.53 -9.46
C VAL A 8 -10.80 -1.81 -10.19
N HIS A 9 -10.72 -0.48 -10.09
CA HIS A 9 -9.64 0.28 -10.71
C HIS A 9 -8.27 -0.11 -10.16
N LEU A 10 -8.15 -0.29 -8.85
CA LEU A 10 -6.90 -0.67 -8.20
C LEU A 10 -6.42 -2.05 -8.67
N GLN A 11 -7.32 -3.02 -8.79
CA GLN A 11 -6.98 -4.34 -9.33
C GLN A 11 -6.50 -4.27 -10.78
N SER A 12 -7.12 -3.44 -11.62
CA SER A 12 -6.65 -3.22 -13.00
C SER A 12 -5.23 -2.64 -13.00
N LEU A 13 -5.01 -1.55 -12.25
CA LEU A 13 -3.71 -0.88 -12.19
C LEU A 13 -2.58 -1.80 -11.69
N LEU A 14 -2.87 -2.65 -10.70
CA LEU A 14 -1.88 -3.59 -10.16
C LEU A 14 -1.58 -4.76 -11.10
N ARG A 15 -2.55 -5.21 -11.91
CA ARG A 15 -2.34 -6.23 -12.94
C ARG A 15 -1.44 -5.70 -14.07
N ASP A 16 -1.64 -4.46 -14.47
CA ASP A 16 -0.94 -3.84 -15.60
C ASP A 16 0.47 -3.35 -15.22
N GLY A 17 0.67 -2.94 -13.96
CA GLY A 17 1.88 -2.22 -13.52
C GLY A 17 3.05 -3.09 -13.03
N GLY A 18 2.93 -4.43 -12.97
CA GLY A 18 4.00 -5.32 -12.47
C GLY A 18 4.44 -5.05 -11.01
N ALA A 19 3.68 -4.22 -10.28
CA ALA A 19 4.03 -3.77 -8.94
C ALA A 19 3.88 -4.93 -7.94
N THR A 20 4.97 -5.28 -7.26
CA THR A 20 5.02 -6.40 -6.29
C THR A 20 4.34 -6.10 -4.95
N SER A 21 3.76 -4.91 -4.78
CA SER A 21 3.01 -4.54 -3.60
C SER A 21 1.52 -4.76 -3.87
N SER A 22 1.04 -5.98 -3.67
CA SER A 22 -0.40 -6.22 -3.67
C SER A 22 -1.04 -5.45 -2.51
N VAL A 23 -2.17 -4.79 -2.77
CA VAL A 23 -3.02 -4.23 -1.73
C VAL A 23 -3.93 -5.35 -1.24
N ALA A 24 -3.94 -5.61 0.07
CA ALA A 24 -4.75 -6.67 0.68
C ALA A 24 -6.18 -6.20 0.97
N SER A 25 -6.34 -4.94 1.36
CA SER A 25 -7.64 -4.31 1.56
C SER A 25 -7.54 -2.81 1.30
N CYS A 26 -8.64 -2.19 0.85
CA CYS A 26 -8.76 -0.74 0.68
C CYS A 26 -10.16 -0.33 1.08
N ARG A 27 -10.27 0.64 2.00
CA ARG A 27 -11.51 1.21 2.51
C ARG A 27 -11.53 2.71 2.27
N VAL A 28 -12.70 3.24 1.93
CA VAL A 28 -12.89 4.68 1.69
C VAL A 28 -14.05 5.17 2.52
N SER A 29 -13.82 6.17 3.37
CA SER A 29 -14.88 6.75 4.18
C SER A 29 -15.94 7.45 3.32
N THR A 30 -17.11 7.67 3.91
CA THR A 30 -18.01 8.72 3.44
C THR A 30 -17.31 10.09 3.48
N PRO A 31 -17.79 11.09 2.72
CA PRO A 31 -17.29 12.45 2.84
C PRO A 31 -17.41 12.96 4.28
N LEU A 32 -16.30 13.45 4.82
CA LEU A 32 -16.21 14.09 6.13
C LEU A 32 -16.05 15.59 5.92
N GLN A 33 -16.77 16.39 6.72
CA GLN A 33 -16.69 17.84 6.66
C GLN A 33 -15.59 18.34 7.60
N HIS A 34 -14.61 19.08 7.07
CA HIS A 34 -13.61 19.76 7.90
C HIS A 34 -14.23 21.03 8.53
N PRO A 35 -13.99 21.34 9.82
CA PRO A 35 -14.62 22.49 10.49
C PRO A 35 -14.31 23.84 9.84
N TRP A 36 -13.14 23.98 9.21
CA TRP A 36 -12.70 25.22 8.55
C TRP A 36 -12.16 24.97 7.15
N GLY A 37 -12.62 23.91 6.48
CA GLY A 37 -12.00 23.48 5.22
C GLY A 37 -12.96 22.75 4.29
N ARG A 38 -12.39 22.25 3.20
CA ARG A 38 -13.12 21.46 2.21
C ARG A 38 -13.44 20.08 2.78
N ALA A 39 -14.53 19.48 2.30
CA ALA A 39 -14.85 18.11 2.62
C ALA A 39 -13.76 17.17 2.08
N TYR A 40 -13.53 16.06 2.79
CA TYR A 40 -12.49 15.09 2.46
C TYR A 40 -12.98 13.66 2.66
N ARG A 41 -12.21 12.69 2.17
CA ARG A 41 -12.37 11.26 2.47
C ARG A 41 -11.10 10.73 3.09
N LEU A 42 -11.25 9.77 4.00
CA LEU A 42 -10.15 8.98 4.53
C LEU A 42 -10.05 7.68 3.72
N VAL A 43 -8.88 7.46 3.13
CA VAL A 43 -8.54 6.22 2.41
C VAL A 43 -7.62 5.41 3.31
N GLU A 44 -8.00 4.19 3.63
CA GLU A 44 -7.20 3.25 4.43
C GLU A 44 -6.91 1.98 3.63
N TRP A 45 -5.66 1.52 3.61
CA TRP A 45 -5.31 0.27 2.93
C TRP A 45 -4.22 -0.52 3.65
N THR A 46 -4.20 -1.82 3.42
CA THR A 46 -3.17 -2.74 3.94
C THR A 46 -2.44 -3.41 2.79
N THR A 47 -1.20 -3.85 3.03
CA THR A 47 -0.44 -4.68 2.09
C THR A 47 -0.11 -6.00 2.76
N PRO A 48 0.00 -7.15 2.05
CA PRO A 48 0.36 -8.43 2.67
C PRO A 48 1.73 -8.44 3.35
N LEU A 49 2.59 -7.47 3.03
CA LEU A 49 3.95 -7.36 3.55
C LEU A 49 4.05 -6.43 4.77
N ASP A 50 2.94 -5.82 5.20
CA ASP A 50 2.94 -4.81 6.26
C ASP A 50 1.72 -4.93 7.17
N ASP A 51 1.99 -5.12 8.47
CA ASP A 51 0.95 -5.25 9.50
C ASP A 51 0.24 -3.92 9.82
N GLY A 52 0.80 -2.80 9.37
CA GLY A 52 0.24 -1.47 9.59
C GLY A 52 -0.73 -1.02 8.50
N ALA A 53 -1.94 -0.63 8.89
CA ALA A 53 -2.86 0.08 8.01
C ALA A 53 -2.28 1.45 7.60
N ARG A 54 -2.23 1.70 6.30
CA ARG A 54 -1.84 2.97 5.69
C ARG A 54 -3.06 3.87 5.56
N ARG A 55 -2.89 5.17 5.76
CA ARG A 55 -3.98 6.15 5.70
C ARG A 55 -3.55 7.37 4.92
N GLN A 56 -4.46 7.86 4.08
CA GLN A 56 -4.28 9.13 3.39
C GLN A 56 -5.61 9.87 3.29
N VAL A 57 -5.55 11.20 3.46
CA VAL A 57 -6.68 12.09 3.25
C VAL A 57 -6.69 12.55 1.79
N VAL A 58 -7.86 12.48 1.17
CA VAL A 58 -8.09 12.96 -0.21
C VAL A 58 -9.28 13.92 -0.24
N PRO A 59 -9.39 14.84 -1.21
CA PRO A 59 -10.59 15.64 -1.41
C PRO A 59 -11.86 14.78 -1.55
N ALA A 60 -13.01 15.27 -1.08
CA ALA A 60 -14.25 14.50 -1.12
C ALA A 60 -14.75 14.20 -2.55
N GLU A 61 -14.39 15.08 -3.49
CA GLU A 61 -14.69 14.99 -4.91
C GLU A 61 -13.73 14.09 -5.70
N SER A 62 -12.69 13.54 -5.07
CA SER A 62 -11.77 12.62 -5.74
C SER A 62 -12.50 11.42 -6.31
N THR A 63 -12.24 11.13 -7.58
CA THR A 63 -12.81 10.00 -8.31
C THR A 63 -12.22 8.68 -7.82
N ALA A 64 -12.94 7.58 -8.07
CA ALA A 64 -12.47 6.25 -7.72
C ALA A 64 -11.11 5.92 -8.38
N LEU A 65 -10.91 6.34 -9.63
CA LEU A 65 -9.65 6.14 -10.37
C LEU A 65 -8.50 6.94 -9.77
N GLU A 66 -8.72 8.19 -9.36
CA GLU A 66 -7.69 9.01 -8.71
C GLU A 66 -7.26 8.40 -7.38
N ILE A 67 -8.21 7.94 -6.57
CA ILE A 67 -7.94 7.24 -5.31
C ILE A 67 -7.14 5.95 -5.59
N ALA A 68 -7.56 5.15 -6.56
CA ALA A 68 -6.86 3.92 -6.92
C ALA A 68 -5.42 4.17 -7.37
N ARG A 69 -5.17 5.21 -8.18
CA ARG A 69 -3.82 5.62 -8.60
C ARG A 69 -2.95 6.04 -7.43
N LEU A 70 -3.51 6.79 -6.48
CA LEU A 70 -2.82 7.22 -5.26
C LEU A 70 -2.41 6.01 -4.43
N VAL A 71 -3.30 5.03 -4.25
CA VAL A 71 -3.02 3.80 -3.51
C VAL A 71 -1.95 2.96 -4.24
N ALA A 72 -2.05 2.82 -5.56
CA ALA A 72 -1.12 2.03 -6.38
C ALA A 72 0.31 2.62 -6.41
N GLN A 73 0.46 3.93 -6.26
CA GLN A 73 1.77 4.60 -6.20
C GLN A 73 2.48 4.44 -4.85
N HIS A 74 1.82 3.84 -3.85
CA HIS A 74 2.43 3.66 -2.54
C HIS A 74 3.66 2.73 -2.61
N VAL A 75 4.79 3.20 -2.08
CA VAL A 75 6.02 2.39 -1.94
C VAL A 75 6.11 1.86 -0.50
N PRO A 76 6.01 0.54 -0.28
CA PRO A 76 6.12 -0.06 1.05
C PRO A 76 7.41 0.35 1.77
N GLY A 77 7.29 0.63 3.08
CA GLY A 77 8.41 1.07 3.91
C GLY A 77 8.61 2.58 3.97
N ARG A 78 7.93 3.37 3.14
CA ARG A 78 7.87 4.83 3.29
C ARG A 78 6.78 5.19 4.31
N ARG A 79 7.18 5.55 5.54
CA ARG A 79 6.30 6.09 6.60
C ARG A 79 6.43 7.61 6.64
N ILE A 80 5.31 8.33 6.70
CA ILE A 80 5.29 9.71 7.19
C ILE A 80 5.32 9.61 8.72
N LEU A 81 6.38 10.12 9.32
CA LEU A 81 6.49 10.20 10.78
C LEU A 81 5.72 11.44 11.25
N LEU A 82 5.00 11.31 12.36
CA LEU A 82 4.44 12.48 13.04
C LEU A 82 5.57 13.25 13.73
N ASN A 83 5.36 14.53 13.98
CA ASN A 83 6.35 15.34 14.69
C ASN A 83 6.63 14.72 16.07
N GLY A 84 7.88 14.33 16.32
CA GLY A 84 8.32 13.70 17.57
C GLY A 84 8.28 12.17 17.58
N GLU A 85 7.75 11.51 16.54
CA GLU A 85 7.88 10.06 16.40
C GLU A 85 9.34 9.69 16.07
N PRO A 86 9.99 8.78 16.83
CA PRO A 86 11.32 8.33 16.49
C PRO A 86 11.30 7.53 15.18
N VAL A 87 12.33 7.73 14.34
CA VAL A 87 12.53 6.90 13.14
C VAL A 87 12.91 5.49 13.60
N VAL A 88 11.93 4.59 13.67
CA VAL A 88 12.21 3.17 13.89
C VAL A 88 12.61 2.56 12.55
N GLU A 89 13.91 2.53 12.26
CA GLU A 89 14.43 1.82 11.10
C GLU A 89 14.19 0.31 11.30
N ARG A 90 13.29 -0.28 10.51
CA ARG A 90 13.19 -1.74 10.44
C ARG A 90 14.52 -2.28 9.88
N PRO A 91 15.16 -3.26 10.53
CA PRO A 91 16.41 -3.82 10.01
C PRO A 91 16.16 -4.35 8.60
N ARG A 92 16.92 -3.85 7.62
CA ARG A 92 16.86 -4.31 6.22
C ARG A 92 17.07 -5.81 6.23
N GLY A 93 16.00 -6.58 6.01
CA GLY A 93 16.03 -8.03 6.03
C GLY A 93 17.20 -8.53 5.18
N ARG A 94 18.18 -9.17 5.83
CA ARG A 94 19.34 -9.73 5.16
C ARG A 94 18.82 -10.78 4.18
N ARG A 95 18.83 -10.49 2.87
CA ARG A 95 18.50 -11.44 1.80
C ARG A 95 19.24 -12.74 2.10
N ARG A 96 18.52 -13.74 2.60
CA ARG A 96 19.05 -15.07 2.89
C ARG A 96 19.34 -15.68 1.53
N ARG A 97 20.59 -15.55 1.04
CA ARG A 97 21.06 -16.29 -0.13
C ARG A 97 20.86 -17.76 0.19
N SER A 98 19.85 -18.38 -0.40
CA SER A 98 19.72 -19.82 -0.45
C SER A 98 20.98 -20.34 -1.15
N ARG A 99 21.90 -20.92 -0.37
CA ARG A 99 22.94 -21.77 -0.93
C ARG A 99 22.21 -22.98 -1.53
N SER A 100 22.07 -22.98 -2.85
CA SER A 100 21.81 -24.19 -3.62
C SER A 100 22.92 -25.19 -3.26
N ALA A 101 22.57 -26.22 -2.52
CA ALA A 101 23.42 -27.39 -2.37
C ALA A 101 23.18 -28.23 -3.63
N ALA A 102 23.99 -28.01 -4.66
CA ALA A 102 24.11 -28.94 -5.77
C ALA A 102 24.74 -30.23 -5.22
N SER A 103 23.92 -31.25 -5.00
CA SER A 103 24.39 -32.61 -4.71
C SER A 103 25.00 -33.18 -5.98
N ALA A 104 26.31 -32.97 -6.16
CA ALA A 104 27.11 -33.77 -7.07
C ALA A 104 27.44 -35.09 -6.34
N HIS A 105 26.75 -36.17 -6.70
CA HIS A 105 27.27 -37.52 -6.47
C HIS A 105 27.50 -38.16 -7.83
N ALA A 106 28.75 -38.05 -8.27
CA ALA A 106 29.32 -38.79 -9.37
C ALA A 106 30.38 -39.74 -8.82
N ALA A 107 30.40 -40.96 -9.38
CA ALA A 107 31.36 -42.06 -9.20
C ALA A 107 31.20 -42.82 -7.86
N ARG A 108 31.12 -44.16 -7.85
CA ARG A 108 31.67 -45.18 -8.76
C ARG A 108 30.73 -46.37 -8.91
#